data_AF-A0A8C9WGN4-F1
#
_entry.id   AF-A0A8C9WGN4-F1
#
_cell.length_a   1.000
_cell.length_b   1.000
_cell.length_c   1.000
_cell.angle_alpha   90.00
_cell.angle_beta   90.00
_cell.angle_gamma   90.00
#
_symmetry.space_group_name_H-M   'P 1'
#
loop_
_entity.id
_entity.type
_entity.pdbx_description
1 polymer ?
#
loop_
_entity_poly.entity_id
_entity_poly.type
_entity_poly.pdbx_seq_one_letter_code
_entity_poly.pdbx_strand_id
1 'polypeptide(L)'
;LILNKQSCTWAQPPPCPLFIITVVTFIIALYVSIINTVVYRHGDRSPVKSYPNDPYQESAWPQGFGQLSQKGMQQHLKLGQNLRQRYQDLLNMTYNRHEIFVRSTDYDRTLMSAEVNLAGMYPPNGSQVFDPNVHWQPIPVHAVPQDKDQLLLFPMSGCPRYEALMNETRKSEVFKNMSSTYKDFLEMVQNKTGLKDANMESVWSVHDTLFCEQMHNMTLPPWVTPDVMEKLGILKDFSFQVMFGVYKSEEKCRLQGGVLLNQITKNISASAVTKNQQLKMIVYSAHDTTVVALQSALKVFSGKQPTYASCHMFELFREDNGSFSVAMFYWNDSSTEPYPLILPGCVQYCPLEEFIRLTKPVIPVDWKQECQVPSGSKDTGNFCHIQHLVHIVESSLWANVF
;
A
#
# COMPACT_ATOMS: atom_id res chain seq x y z
N LEU A 1 -99.01 49.99 1.74
CA LEU A 1 -98.65 49.01 0.69
C LEU A 1 -97.13 48.83 0.75
N ILE A 2 -96.65 47.96 1.64
CA ILE A 2 -96.26 46.55 1.39
C ILE A 2 -94.87 46.45 0.73
N LEU A 3 -93.90 46.07 1.58
CA LEU A 3 -92.79 45.10 1.43
C LEU A 3 -91.89 45.13 0.17
N ASN A 4 -90.57 45.20 0.34
CA ASN A 4 -89.78 43.97 0.49
C ASN A 4 -88.33 44.19 0.97
N LYS A 5 -87.90 43.30 1.86
CA LYS A 5 -86.52 43.14 2.37
C LYS A 5 -85.72 42.25 1.41
N GLN A 6 -84.45 42.56 1.18
CA GLN A 6 -83.44 41.58 0.78
C GLN A 6 -82.21 41.70 1.69
N SER A 7 -81.91 40.60 2.35
CA SER A 7 -80.81 40.33 3.27
C SER A 7 -79.56 39.90 2.49
N CYS A 8 -78.42 40.54 2.75
CA CYS A 8 -77.10 40.01 2.37
C CYS A 8 -76.49 39.27 3.56
N THR A 9 -76.27 37.97 3.42
CA THR A 9 -75.55 37.11 4.37
C THR A 9 -74.07 37.07 4.02
N TRP A 10 -73.21 37.22 5.04
CA TRP A 10 -71.76 37.12 4.95
C TRP A 10 -71.33 35.66 4.79
N ALA A 11 -70.57 35.34 3.74
CA ALA A 11 -69.98 34.01 3.54
C ALA A 11 -68.69 33.85 4.37
N GLN A 12 -68.56 32.70 5.05
CA GLN A 12 -67.37 32.27 5.79
C GLN A 12 -66.21 31.91 4.84
N PRO A 13 -64.94 32.12 5.23
CA PRO A 13 -63.79 31.67 4.43
C PRO A 13 -63.57 30.15 4.55
N PRO A 14 -62.96 29.50 3.55
CA PRO A 14 -62.75 28.05 3.56
C PRO A 14 -61.61 27.63 4.50
N PRO A 15 -61.59 26.37 4.97
CA PRO A 15 -60.57 25.87 5.89
C PRO A 15 -59.21 25.69 5.19
N CYS A 16 -58.12 26.12 5.85
CA CYS A 16 -56.75 25.85 5.43
C CYS A 16 -56.45 24.34 5.51
N PRO A 17 -55.78 23.74 4.51
CA PRO A 17 -55.34 22.35 4.61
C PRO A 17 -54.16 22.25 5.58
N LEU A 18 -54.27 21.37 6.59
CA LEU A 18 -53.13 20.96 7.39
C LEU A 18 -52.13 20.20 6.50
N PHE A 19 -50.97 20.80 6.24
CA PHE A 19 -49.82 20.10 5.71
C PHE A 19 -49.23 19.22 6.82
N ILE A 20 -49.45 17.90 6.72
CA ILE A 20 -48.72 16.91 7.54
C ILE A 20 -47.29 16.85 6.98
N ILE A 21 -46.37 17.54 7.63
CA ILE A 21 -44.94 17.40 7.37
C ILE A 21 -44.52 16.02 7.88
N THR A 22 -44.37 15.08 6.96
CA THR A 22 -43.76 13.78 7.25
C THR A 22 -42.25 14.02 7.41
N VAL A 23 -41.79 14.10 8.66
CA VAL A 23 -40.36 14.14 8.96
C VAL A 23 -39.81 12.75 8.68
N VAL A 24 -39.22 12.57 7.49
CA VAL A 24 -38.40 11.40 7.19
C VAL A 24 -37.10 11.56 7.97
N THR A 25 -37.04 10.94 9.15
CA THR A 25 -35.79 10.76 9.87
C THR A 25 -34.93 9.78 9.06
N PHE A 26 -33.99 10.32 8.30
CA PHE A 26 -32.86 9.51 7.84
C PHE A 26 -32.10 9.08 9.08
N ILE A 27 -32.28 7.82 9.49
CA ILE A 27 -31.35 7.17 10.40
C ILE A 27 -30.05 7.05 9.60
N ILE A 28 -29.14 8.00 9.82
CA ILE A 28 -27.76 7.84 9.41
C ILE A 28 -27.25 6.67 10.25
N ALA A 29 -27.06 5.50 9.63
CA ALA A 29 -26.32 4.42 10.25
C ALA A 29 -24.93 4.98 10.57
N LEU A 30 -24.66 5.18 11.86
CA LEU A 30 -23.39 5.71 12.33
C LEU A 30 -22.42 4.55 12.35
N TYR A 31 -21.78 4.29 11.21
CA TYR A 31 -20.65 3.38 11.11
C TYR A 31 -19.49 3.96 11.93
N VAL A 32 -19.38 3.55 13.19
CA VAL A 32 -18.25 3.96 14.05
C VAL A 32 -17.08 3.04 13.76
N SER A 33 -16.07 3.59 13.09
CA SER A 33 -14.77 2.93 12.94
C SER A 33 -14.10 2.80 14.33
N ILE A 34 -13.50 1.65 14.61
CA ILE A 34 -12.90 1.32 15.91
C ILE A 34 -11.38 1.27 15.82
N ILE A 35 -10.87 0.59 14.80
CA ILE A 35 -9.45 0.49 14.52
C ILE A 35 -9.22 0.51 13.02
N ASN A 36 -8.21 1.27 12.61
CA ASN A 36 -7.79 1.36 11.23
C ASN A 36 -6.35 0.88 11.07
N THR A 37 -6.10 0.11 10.02
CA THR A 37 -4.73 -0.25 9.63
C THR A 37 -4.43 0.36 8.28
N VAL A 38 -3.33 1.07 8.19
CA VAL A 38 -2.87 1.67 6.93
C VAL A 38 -1.52 1.09 6.55
N VAL A 39 -1.36 0.69 5.29
CA VAL A 39 -0.12 0.18 4.72
C VAL A 39 0.19 1.03 3.51
N TYR A 40 1.28 1.79 3.54
CA TYR A 40 1.64 2.66 2.43
C TYR A 40 3.06 2.40 1.91
N ARG A 41 3.22 2.69 0.62
CA ARG A 41 4.52 2.82 -0.02
C ARG A 41 5.16 4.14 0.41
N HIS A 42 6.48 4.17 0.55
CA HIS A 42 7.24 5.42 0.65
C HIS A 42 6.97 6.40 -0.51
N GLY A 43 7.40 7.65 -0.34
CA GLY A 43 7.27 8.70 -1.34
C GLY A 43 8.27 8.56 -2.49
N ASP A 44 8.20 9.52 -3.40
CA ASP A 44 9.15 9.71 -4.49
C ASP A 44 10.60 9.73 -4.00
N ARG A 45 11.50 9.10 -4.76
CA ARG A 45 12.88 8.84 -4.39
C ARG A 45 13.81 8.88 -5.61
N SER A 46 15.11 8.93 -5.34
CA SER A 46 16.14 8.58 -6.32
C SER A 46 16.06 7.09 -6.69
N PRO A 47 16.61 6.67 -7.84
CA PRO A 47 16.60 5.27 -8.23
C PRO A 47 17.43 4.44 -7.25
N VAL A 48 17.07 3.17 -7.05
CA VAL A 48 17.81 2.29 -6.10
C VAL A 48 19.16 1.84 -6.65
N LYS A 49 19.34 1.93 -7.96
CA LYS A 49 20.59 1.71 -8.70
C LYS A 49 20.44 2.28 -10.10
N SER A 50 21.55 2.36 -10.83
CA SER A 50 21.54 2.69 -12.26
C SER A 50 22.16 1.57 -13.11
N TYR A 51 21.95 1.65 -14.42
CA TYR A 51 22.58 0.77 -15.41
C TYR A 51 23.92 1.34 -15.90
N PRO A 52 24.88 0.49 -16.36
CA PRO A 52 26.25 0.93 -16.65
C PRO A 52 26.39 2.11 -17.62
N ASN A 53 25.55 2.17 -18.65
CA ASN A 53 25.61 3.22 -19.68
C ASN A 53 24.74 4.45 -19.36
N ASP A 54 24.13 4.51 -18.19
CA ASP A 54 23.33 5.67 -17.80
C ASP A 54 24.24 6.89 -17.53
N PRO A 55 23.97 8.07 -18.12
CA PRO A 55 24.70 9.29 -17.79
C PRO A 55 24.55 9.74 -16.33
N TYR A 56 23.47 9.35 -15.62
CA TYR A 56 23.17 9.83 -14.26
C TYR A 56 23.50 8.80 -13.17
N GLN A 57 24.80 8.62 -12.94
CA GLN A 57 25.29 7.82 -11.82
C GLN A 57 24.96 8.48 -10.46
N GLU A 58 25.30 7.80 -9.36
CA GLU A 58 24.89 8.17 -8.01
C GLU A 58 25.15 9.65 -7.64
N SER A 59 26.28 10.20 -8.09
CA SER A 59 26.66 11.59 -7.85
C SER A 59 25.72 12.63 -8.48
N ALA A 60 24.88 12.23 -9.44
CA ALA A 60 23.84 13.10 -10.01
C ALA A 60 22.64 13.29 -9.08
N TRP A 61 22.53 12.46 -8.03
CA TRP A 61 21.44 12.48 -7.06
C TRP A 61 21.91 13.15 -5.76
N PRO A 62 21.23 14.20 -5.28
CA PRO A 62 21.71 15.00 -4.14
C PRO A 62 21.98 14.22 -2.84
N GLN A 63 21.31 13.10 -2.64
CA GLN A 63 21.48 12.20 -1.47
C GLN A 63 22.02 10.82 -1.87
N GLY A 64 22.40 10.62 -3.13
CA GLY A 64 22.73 9.31 -3.68
C GLY A 64 21.49 8.46 -4.01
N PHE A 65 21.69 7.15 -4.21
CA PHE A 65 20.65 6.23 -4.65
C PHE A 65 19.71 5.76 -3.52
N GLY A 66 18.47 5.45 -3.88
CA GLY A 66 17.46 4.88 -2.97
C GLY A 66 16.93 5.83 -1.88
N GLN A 67 17.23 7.12 -1.97
CA GLN A 67 16.92 8.14 -0.95
C GLN A 67 15.65 8.92 -1.25
N LEU A 68 14.88 9.24 -0.21
CA LEU A 68 13.62 9.98 -0.32
C LEU A 68 13.88 11.40 -0.84
N SER A 69 13.16 11.81 -1.88
CA SER A 69 13.29 13.16 -2.44
C SER A 69 12.44 14.17 -1.66
N GLN A 70 12.67 15.46 -1.92
CA GLN A 70 11.81 16.53 -1.41
C GLN A 70 10.35 16.37 -1.89
N LYS A 71 10.14 15.88 -3.11
CA LYS A 71 8.82 15.56 -3.65
C LYS A 71 8.17 14.41 -2.88
N GLY A 72 8.96 13.39 -2.49
CA GLY A 72 8.50 12.29 -1.65
C GLY A 72 8.08 12.74 -0.25
N MET A 73 8.82 13.67 0.35
CA MET A 73 8.42 14.30 1.62
C MET A 73 7.08 15.04 1.47
N GLN A 74 6.91 15.85 0.43
CA GLN A 74 5.65 16.56 0.18
C GLN A 74 4.46 15.61 -0.01
N GLN A 75 4.66 14.51 -0.73
CA GLN A 75 3.64 13.47 -0.91
C GLN A 75 3.20 12.85 0.42
N HIS A 76 4.15 12.49 1.30
CA HIS A 76 3.81 11.92 2.60
C HIS A 76 3.21 12.93 3.57
N LEU A 77 3.64 14.19 3.52
CA LEU A 77 3.02 15.27 4.30
C LEU A 77 1.55 15.42 3.92
N LYS A 78 1.26 15.44 2.61
CA LYS A 78 -0.10 15.52 2.09
C LYS A 78 -0.92 14.28 2.44
N LEU A 79 -0.37 13.08 2.29
CA LEU A 79 -1.02 11.84 2.73
C LEU A 79 -1.34 11.89 4.23
N GLY A 80 -0.43 12.41 5.07
CA GLY A 80 -0.64 12.55 6.50
C GLY A 80 -1.80 13.49 6.85
N GLN A 81 -1.83 14.66 6.21
CA GLN A 81 -2.94 15.62 6.35
C GLN A 81 -4.28 14.99 5.94
N ASN A 82 -4.28 14.24 4.84
CA ASN A 82 -5.46 13.55 4.33
C ASN A 82 -5.94 12.45 5.30
N LEU A 83 -5.03 11.63 5.85
CA LEU A 83 -5.36 10.62 6.87
C LEU A 83 -5.91 11.28 8.14
N ARG A 84 -5.32 12.42 8.55
CA ARG A 84 -5.83 13.19 9.69
C ARG A 84 -7.25 13.70 9.45
N GLN A 85 -7.54 14.20 8.26
CA GLN A 85 -8.90 14.62 7.89
C GLN A 85 -9.86 13.43 7.90
N ARG A 86 -9.48 12.30 7.29
CA ARG A 86 -10.33 11.10 7.21
C ARG A 86 -10.65 10.51 8.59
N TYR A 87 -9.71 10.56 9.52
CA TYR A 87 -9.83 9.91 10.83
C TYR A 87 -9.94 10.89 12.00
N GLN A 88 -10.36 12.13 11.74
CA GLN A 88 -10.46 13.19 12.76
C GLN A 88 -11.44 12.85 13.90
N ASP A 89 -12.51 12.11 13.59
CA ASP A 89 -13.53 11.71 14.57
C ASP A 89 -13.09 10.49 15.40
N LEU A 90 -12.11 9.73 14.89
CA LEU A 90 -11.54 8.58 15.58
C LEU A 90 -10.35 9.01 16.47
N LEU A 91 -9.40 9.75 15.92
CA LEU A 91 -8.12 10.09 16.56
C LEU A 91 -8.17 11.45 17.26
N ASN A 92 -7.63 11.53 18.48
CA ASN A 92 -7.53 12.79 19.19
C ASN A 92 -6.76 13.84 18.40
N MET A 93 -7.09 15.12 18.61
CA MET A 93 -6.42 16.24 17.94
C MET A 93 -4.93 16.34 18.27
N THR A 94 -4.59 16.03 19.51
CA THR A 94 -3.21 15.92 19.99
C THR A 94 -2.75 14.47 19.90
N TYR A 95 -1.46 14.27 19.65
CA TYR A 95 -0.88 12.93 19.60
C TYR A 95 -1.08 12.21 20.95
N ASN A 96 -1.62 10.99 20.91
CA ASN A 96 -1.72 10.12 22.07
C ASN A 96 -1.02 8.79 21.75
N ARG A 97 0.03 8.47 22.51
CA ARG A 97 0.82 7.24 22.33
C ARG A 97 0.02 5.94 22.44
N HIS A 98 -1.16 5.98 23.05
CA HIS A 98 -2.02 4.80 23.17
C HIS A 98 -2.94 4.63 21.96
N GLU A 99 -3.13 5.66 21.11
CA GLU A 99 -4.07 5.64 19.99
C GLU A 99 -3.44 5.22 18.67
N ILE A 100 -2.13 5.40 18.49
CA ILE A 100 -1.45 5.11 17.24
C ILE A 100 -0.14 4.36 17.47
N PHE A 101 0.07 3.31 16.67
CA PHE A 101 1.32 2.58 16.59
C PHE A 101 1.85 2.65 15.15
N VAL A 102 3.14 2.94 15.00
CA VAL A 102 3.77 3.14 13.69
C VAL A 102 4.97 2.21 13.57
N ARG A 103 4.97 1.39 12.53
CA ARG A 103 6.09 0.53 12.17
C ARG A 103 6.52 0.80 10.74
N SER A 104 7.82 0.85 10.51
CA SER A 104 8.42 0.96 9.18
C SER A 104 9.39 -0.19 8.93
N THR A 105 9.69 -0.46 7.66
CA THR A 105 10.91 -1.19 7.30
C THR A 105 12.14 -0.33 7.57
N ASP A 106 13.27 -0.97 7.82
CA ASP A 106 14.54 -0.32 8.17
C ASP A 106 15.29 0.19 6.93
N TYR A 107 14.66 1.12 6.21
CA TYR A 107 15.23 1.89 5.11
C TYR A 107 14.97 3.39 5.35
N ASP A 108 15.95 4.24 5.07
CA ASP A 108 15.83 5.70 5.25
C ASP A 108 14.55 6.24 4.59
N ARG A 109 14.30 5.85 3.35
CA ARG A 109 13.12 6.31 2.59
C ARG A 109 11.77 5.96 3.22
N THR A 110 11.66 4.84 3.93
CA THR A 110 10.41 4.42 4.59
C THR A 110 10.29 5.03 5.98
N LEU A 111 11.39 5.13 6.73
CA LEU A 111 11.45 5.81 8.02
C LEU A 111 11.09 7.30 7.87
N MET A 112 11.78 8.00 6.97
CA MET A 112 11.54 9.43 6.68
C MET A 112 10.13 9.66 6.13
N SER A 113 9.61 8.75 5.30
CA SER A 113 8.21 8.82 4.85
C SER A 113 7.22 8.75 6.00
N ALA A 114 7.48 7.89 7.00
CA ALA A 114 6.63 7.78 8.18
C ALA A 114 6.70 9.04 9.05
N GLU A 115 7.90 9.57 9.29
CA GLU A 115 8.12 10.79 10.07
C GLU A 115 7.40 12.00 9.44
N VAL A 116 7.54 12.18 8.12
CA VAL A 116 6.90 13.30 7.41
C VAL A 116 5.38 13.09 7.33
N ASN A 117 4.91 11.85 7.19
CA ASN A 117 3.48 11.55 7.28
C ASN A 117 2.89 11.92 8.65
N LEU A 118 3.59 11.57 9.73
CA LEU A 118 3.19 11.91 11.09
C LEU A 118 3.24 13.41 11.35
N ALA A 119 4.18 14.15 10.75
CA ALA A 119 4.20 15.61 10.79
C ALA A 119 2.93 16.22 10.17
N GLY A 120 2.42 15.61 9.08
CA GLY A 120 1.14 16.00 8.48
C GLY A 120 -0.08 15.60 9.30
N MET A 121 0.01 14.48 10.04
CA MET A 121 -1.08 14.00 10.88
C MET A 121 -1.22 14.75 12.20
N TYR A 122 -0.11 15.05 12.86
CA TYR A 122 -0.08 15.62 14.21
C TYR A 122 0.81 16.86 14.32
N PRO A 123 0.48 17.98 13.64
CA PRO A 123 1.07 19.26 13.98
C PRO A 123 0.91 19.55 15.48
N PRO A 124 1.97 19.96 16.20
CA PRO A 124 1.88 20.19 17.64
C PRO A 124 0.90 21.34 17.95
N ASN A 125 0.09 21.15 18.99
CA ASN A 125 -0.88 22.14 19.47
C ASN A 125 -0.89 22.15 21.01
N GLY A 126 -1.12 23.33 21.60
CA GLY A 126 -1.21 23.53 23.04
C GLY A 126 0.04 23.04 23.76
N SER A 127 -0.13 22.14 24.72
CA SER A 127 0.97 21.59 25.53
C SER A 127 1.95 20.69 24.77
N GLN A 128 1.66 20.30 23.53
CA GLN A 128 2.58 19.51 22.69
C GLN A 128 3.57 20.36 21.89
N VAL A 129 3.42 21.69 21.92
CA VAL A 129 4.42 22.61 21.35
C VAL A 129 5.60 22.71 22.31
N PHE A 130 6.72 22.08 21.96
CA PHE A 130 7.94 22.13 22.78
C PHE A 130 8.83 23.34 22.43
N ASP A 131 8.72 23.87 21.21
CA ASP A 131 9.38 25.08 20.74
C ASP A 131 8.42 25.84 19.80
N PRO A 132 8.14 27.14 20.04
CA PRO A 132 7.18 27.91 19.24
C PRO A 132 7.62 28.14 17.78
N ASN A 133 8.91 27.99 17.47
CA ASN A 133 9.44 28.12 16.11
C ASN A 133 9.49 26.78 15.35
N VAL A 134 9.14 25.67 16.01
CA VAL A 134 9.16 24.33 15.43
C VAL A 134 7.73 23.77 15.40
N HIS A 135 7.11 23.78 14.21
CA HIS A 135 5.77 23.23 13.99
C HIS A 135 5.74 21.72 13.75
N TRP A 136 6.58 21.00 14.49
CA TRP A 136 6.75 19.54 14.43
C TRP A 136 6.88 18.98 15.85
N GLN A 137 6.51 17.71 16.05
CA GLN A 137 6.77 16.99 17.29
C GLN A 137 7.31 15.58 17.02
N PRO A 138 8.21 15.07 17.86
CA PRO A 138 8.72 13.71 17.71
C PRO A 138 7.62 12.69 18.03
N ILE A 139 7.36 11.81 17.06
CA ILE A 139 6.46 10.66 17.23
C ILE A 139 7.26 9.39 16.90
N PRO A 140 7.28 8.36 17.78
CA PRO A 140 8.07 7.16 17.56
C PRO A 140 7.67 6.40 16.29
N VAL A 141 8.67 6.07 15.46
CA VAL A 141 8.57 5.12 14.34
C VAL A 141 9.41 3.90 14.69
N HIS A 142 8.77 2.74 14.79
CA HIS A 142 9.46 1.49 15.15
C HIS A 142 9.94 0.77 13.90
N ALA A 143 11.14 0.19 13.94
CA ALA A 143 11.67 -0.64 12.86
C ALA A 143 12.28 -1.93 13.40
N VAL A 144 12.49 -2.89 12.51
CA VAL A 144 13.21 -4.13 12.75
C VAL A 144 14.33 -4.18 11.71
N PRO A 145 15.57 -4.56 12.08
CA PRO A 145 16.66 -4.70 11.13
C PRO A 145 16.27 -5.50 9.89
N GLN A 146 16.76 -5.07 8.72
CA GLN A 146 16.32 -5.60 7.42
C GLN A 146 16.40 -7.14 7.32
N ASP A 147 17.48 -7.75 7.84
CA ASP A 147 17.72 -9.19 7.84
C ASP A 147 16.77 -9.99 8.75
N LYS A 148 16.03 -9.29 9.61
CA LYS A 148 15.12 -9.84 10.61
C LYS A 148 13.66 -9.45 10.36
N ASP A 149 13.35 -8.60 9.38
CA ASP A 149 11.97 -8.21 9.11
C ASP A 149 11.21 -9.35 8.43
N GLN A 150 10.32 -9.98 9.18
CA GLN A 150 9.46 -11.06 8.70
C GLN A 150 8.00 -10.61 8.50
N LEU A 151 7.76 -9.32 8.24
CA LEU A 151 6.40 -8.79 8.16
C LEU A 151 6.18 -7.72 7.08
N LEU A 152 7.15 -6.85 6.78
CA LEU A 152 6.97 -5.76 5.82
C LEU A 152 7.92 -5.78 4.62
N LEU A 153 9.00 -6.58 4.66
CA LEU A 153 9.93 -6.74 3.54
C LEU A 153 9.55 -7.93 2.67
N PHE A 154 9.13 -7.64 1.43
CA PHE A 154 8.69 -8.63 0.46
C PHE A 154 9.50 -8.52 -0.85
N PRO A 155 9.78 -9.65 -1.53
CA PRO A 155 9.51 -11.02 -1.09
C PRO A 155 10.36 -11.41 0.15
N MET A 156 9.76 -12.19 1.05
CA MET A 156 10.42 -12.64 2.28
C MET A 156 11.60 -13.55 1.98
N SER A 157 12.73 -13.29 2.62
CA SER A 157 13.93 -14.13 2.56
C SER A 157 13.76 -15.39 3.42
N GLY A 158 14.61 -16.40 3.19
CA GLY A 158 14.64 -17.61 4.01
C GLY A 158 13.47 -18.58 3.77
N CYS A 159 12.83 -18.53 2.60
CA CYS A 159 11.74 -19.43 2.23
C CYS A 159 12.06 -20.28 0.98
N PRO A 160 12.74 -21.44 1.13
CA PRO A 160 13.09 -22.32 0.01
C PRO A 160 11.90 -22.74 -0.86
N ARG A 161 10.71 -22.94 -0.27
CA ARG A 161 9.50 -23.26 -1.02
C ARG A 161 9.06 -22.13 -1.96
N TYR A 162 9.17 -20.88 -1.53
CA TYR A 162 8.87 -19.74 -2.38
C TYR A 162 9.86 -19.66 -3.57
N GLU A 163 11.14 -19.90 -3.34
CA GLU A 163 12.14 -19.98 -4.43
C GLU A 163 11.80 -21.09 -5.44
N ALA A 164 11.37 -22.25 -4.95
CA ALA A 164 10.90 -23.34 -5.81
C ALA A 164 9.68 -22.92 -6.64
N LEU A 165 8.71 -22.21 -6.04
CA LEU A 165 7.55 -21.68 -6.75
C LEU A 165 7.93 -20.65 -7.82
N MET A 166 8.93 -19.81 -7.57
CA MET A 166 9.44 -18.88 -8.59
C MET A 166 10.12 -19.64 -9.74
N ASN A 167 10.91 -20.68 -9.44
CA ASN A 167 11.46 -21.58 -10.47
C ASN A 167 10.39 -22.30 -11.28
N GLU A 168 9.32 -22.80 -10.64
CA GLU A 168 8.17 -23.40 -11.32
C GLU A 168 7.47 -22.34 -12.20
N THR A 169 7.37 -21.09 -11.74
CA THR A 169 6.76 -19.99 -12.49
C THR A 169 7.55 -19.65 -13.75
N ARG A 170 8.88 -19.61 -13.68
CA ARG A 170 9.76 -19.41 -14.85
C ARG A 170 9.57 -20.48 -15.94
N LYS A 171 9.13 -21.69 -15.55
CA LYS A 171 8.84 -22.80 -16.47
C LYS A 171 7.42 -22.73 -17.07
N SER A 172 6.53 -21.91 -16.51
CA SER A 172 5.14 -21.76 -16.96
C SER A 172 5.05 -21.14 -18.35
N GLU A 173 4.00 -21.50 -19.07
CA GLU A 173 3.74 -21.03 -20.43
C GLU A 173 3.56 -19.51 -20.49
N VAL A 174 2.88 -18.93 -19.50
CA VAL A 174 2.67 -17.48 -19.41
C VAL A 174 4.00 -16.72 -19.31
N PHE A 175 4.93 -17.19 -18.49
CA PHE A 175 6.24 -16.56 -18.34
C PHE A 175 7.08 -16.70 -19.61
N LYS A 176 7.12 -17.90 -20.20
CA LYS A 176 7.84 -18.17 -21.45
C LYS A 176 7.31 -17.32 -22.61
N ASN A 177 6.00 -17.19 -22.74
CA ASN A 177 5.37 -16.39 -23.78
C ASN A 177 5.68 -14.91 -23.62
N MET A 178 5.64 -14.38 -22.39
CA MET A 178 6.06 -12.99 -22.15
C MET A 178 7.53 -12.78 -22.51
N SER A 179 8.42 -13.68 -22.06
CA SER A 179 9.85 -13.60 -22.37
C SER A 179 10.13 -13.71 -23.88
N SER A 180 9.41 -14.56 -24.61
CA SER A 180 9.57 -14.73 -26.05
C SER A 180 9.02 -13.53 -26.83
N THR A 181 7.89 -12.98 -26.40
CA THR A 181 7.24 -11.83 -27.04
C THR A 181 8.12 -10.58 -27.01
N TYR A 182 8.85 -10.39 -25.91
CA TYR A 182 9.70 -9.21 -25.69
C TYR A 182 11.19 -9.50 -25.86
N LYS A 183 11.57 -10.64 -26.45
CA LYS A 183 12.98 -11.05 -26.59
C LYS A 183 13.83 -9.98 -27.28
N ASP A 184 13.44 -9.56 -28.48
CA ASP A 184 14.19 -8.57 -29.26
C ASP A 184 14.25 -7.21 -28.55
N PHE A 185 13.19 -6.87 -27.81
CA PHE A 185 13.16 -5.66 -26.99
C PHE A 185 14.14 -5.73 -25.81
N LEU A 186 14.20 -6.87 -25.12
CA LEU A 186 15.15 -7.11 -24.02
C LEU A 186 16.60 -7.10 -24.53
N GLU A 187 16.88 -7.69 -25.69
CA GLU A 187 18.20 -7.62 -26.35
C GLU A 187 18.58 -6.17 -26.68
N MET A 188 17.64 -5.37 -27.20
CA MET A 188 17.85 -3.94 -27.42
C MET A 188 18.17 -3.21 -26.11
N VAL A 189 17.38 -3.43 -25.05
CA VAL A 189 17.61 -2.83 -23.73
C VAL A 189 18.99 -3.24 -23.20
N GLN A 190 19.38 -4.50 -23.32
CA GLN A 190 20.71 -4.96 -22.90
C GLN A 190 21.83 -4.17 -23.59
N ASN A 191 21.75 -4.05 -24.92
CA ASN A 191 22.75 -3.34 -25.72
C ASN A 191 22.81 -1.84 -25.39
N LYS A 192 21.67 -1.20 -25.13
CA LYS A 192 21.62 0.23 -24.78
C LYS A 192 22.11 0.51 -23.37
N THR A 193 21.77 -0.36 -22.42
CA THR A 193 22.06 -0.17 -20.99
C THR A 193 23.45 -0.65 -20.58
N GLY A 194 24.07 -1.56 -21.34
CA GLY A 194 25.35 -2.17 -20.98
C GLY A 194 25.22 -3.24 -19.89
N LEU A 195 24.00 -3.66 -19.55
CA LEU A 195 23.76 -4.76 -18.61
C LEU A 195 24.32 -6.08 -19.17
N LYS A 196 24.84 -6.93 -18.29
CA LYS A 196 25.31 -8.28 -18.67
C LYS A 196 24.18 -9.20 -19.12
N ASP A 197 23.01 -9.06 -18.50
CA ASP A 197 21.80 -9.84 -18.80
C ASP A 197 20.55 -8.99 -18.50
N ALA A 198 19.88 -8.54 -19.57
CA ALA A 198 18.57 -7.88 -19.47
C ALA A 198 17.47 -8.91 -19.74
N ASN A 199 16.76 -9.29 -18.70
CA ASN A 199 15.72 -10.31 -18.74
C ASN A 199 14.48 -9.86 -17.97
N MET A 200 13.44 -10.69 -17.96
CA MET A 200 12.16 -10.41 -17.28
C MET A 200 12.30 -10.07 -15.80
N GLU A 201 13.38 -10.47 -15.14
CA GLU A 201 13.64 -10.27 -13.71
C GLU A 201 14.60 -9.11 -13.42
N SER A 202 15.36 -8.64 -14.40
CA SER A 202 16.31 -7.53 -14.24
C SER A 202 15.83 -6.22 -14.87
N VAL A 203 14.99 -6.29 -15.90
CA VAL A 203 14.55 -5.13 -16.70
C VAL A 203 13.77 -4.09 -15.91
N TRP A 204 13.11 -4.47 -14.80
CA TRP A 204 12.43 -3.52 -13.92
C TRP A 204 13.37 -2.44 -13.39
N SER A 205 14.66 -2.74 -13.21
CA SER A 205 15.62 -1.78 -12.69
C SER A 205 15.90 -0.67 -13.69
N VAL A 206 15.91 -0.99 -14.99
CA VAL A 206 16.03 0.02 -16.06
C VAL A 206 14.80 0.94 -16.06
N HIS A 207 13.61 0.36 -15.91
CA HIS A 207 12.38 1.16 -15.77
C HIS A 207 12.44 2.06 -14.53
N ASP A 208 12.86 1.55 -13.36
CA ASP A 208 12.97 2.34 -12.12
C ASP A 208 13.90 3.53 -12.29
N THR A 209 15.09 3.30 -12.86
CA THR A 209 16.09 4.34 -13.15
C THR A 209 15.50 5.45 -14.03
N LEU A 210 15.00 5.09 -15.21
CA LEU A 210 14.44 6.04 -16.18
C LEU A 210 13.19 6.75 -15.65
N PHE A 211 12.35 6.05 -14.89
CA PHE A 211 11.16 6.65 -14.27
C PHE A 211 11.55 7.70 -13.23
N CYS A 212 12.55 7.43 -12.38
CA CYS A 212 13.01 8.40 -11.39
C CYS A 212 13.61 9.63 -12.08
N GLU A 213 14.45 9.45 -13.10
CA GLU A 213 15.01 10.53 -13.92
C GLU A 213 13.92 11.40 -14.55
N GLN A 214 12.93 10.77 -15.19
CA GLN A 214 11.80 11.46 -15.79
C GLN A 214 11.02 12.27 -14.75
N MET A 215 10.78 11.70 -13.56
CA MET A 215 10.07 12.37 -12.46
C MET A 215 10.81 13.58 -11.89
N HIS A 216 12.12 13.66 -12.12
CA HIS A 216 13.01 14.75 -11.71
C HIS A 216 13.45 15.64 -12.89
N ASN A 217 12.74 15.56 -14.02
CA ASN A 217 12.99 16.34 -15.23
C ASN A 217 14.42 16.20 -15.80
N MET A 218 15.08 15.07 -15.55
CA MET A 218 16.35 14.76 -16.17
C MET A 218 16.15 14.42 -17.65
N THR A 219 17.15 14.73 -18.49
CA THR A 219 17.07 14.45 -19.92
C THR A 219 17.35 12.97 -20.16
N LEU A 220 16.33 12.22 -20.57
CA LEU A 220 16.47 10.80 -20.88
C LEU A 220 17.32 10.58 -22.15
N PRO A 221 18.05 9.45 -22.26
CA PRO A 221 18.80 9.12 -23.46
C PRO A 221 17.90 9.00 -24.72
N PRO A 222 18.41 9.31 -25.93
CA PRO A 222 17.59 9.33 -27.16
C PRO A 222 16.90 8.01 -27.53
N TRP A 223 17.37 6.87 -27.02
CA TRP A 223 16.75 5.57 -27.26
C TRP A 223 15.47 5.35 -26.43
N VAL A 224 15.24 6.17 -25.41
CA VAL A 224 14.10 6.07 -24.49
C VAL A 224 12.94 6.88 -25.06
N THR A 225 12.20 6.26 -25.98
CA THR A 225 10.96 6.81 -26.53
C THR A 225 9.77 6.51 -25.62
N PRO A 226 8.59 7.15 -25.82
CA PRO A 226 7.37 6.79 -25.10
C PRO A 226 7.00 5.31 -25.22
N ASP A 227 7.18 4.70 -26.41
CA ASP A 227 6.95 3.26 -26.64
C ASP A 227 7.92 2.38 -25.83
N VAL A 228 9.19 2.79 -25.72
CA VAL A 228 10.18 2.08 -24.90
C VAL A 228 9.80 2.15 -23.42
N MET A 229 9.42 3.33 -22.92
CA MET A 229 8.95 3.49 -21.53
C MET A 229 7.69 2.67 -21.25
N GLU A 230 6.73 2.63 -22.19
CA GLU A 230 5.52 1.82 -22.07
C GLU A 230 5.85 0.33 -21.98
N LYS A 231 6.71 -0.19 -22.88
CA LYS A 231 7.12 -1.60 -22.88
C LYS A 231 7.89 -1.96 -21.61
N LEU A 232 8.82 -1.10 -21.16
CA LEU A 232 9.49 -1.26 -19.86
C LEU A 232 8.46 -1.32 -18.72
N GLY A 233 7.43 -0.47 -18.77
CA GLY A 233 6.34 -0.44 -17.81
C GLY A 233 5.54 -1.74 -17.78
N ILE A 234 5.19 -2.29 -18.94
CA ILE A 234 4.49 -3.58 -19.08
C ILE A 234 5.32 -4.71 -18.46
N LEU A 235 6.62 -4.79 -18.79
CA LEU A 235 7.50 -5.83 -18.26
C LEU A 235 7.68 -5.72 -16.75
N LYS A 236 7.81 -4.50 -16.24
CA LYS A 236 7.89 -4.22 -14.81
C LYS A 236 6.58 -4.59 -14.09
N ASP A 237 5.42 -4.23 -14.63
CA ASP A 237 4.12 -4.60 -14.03
C ASP A 237 3.91 -6.12 -14.05
N PHE A 238 4.30 -6.79 -15.13
CA PHE A 238 4.30 -8.25 -15.19
C PHE A 238 5.24 -8.87 -14.14
N SER A 239 6.41 -8.28 -13.87
CA SER A 239 7.31 -8.77 -12.83
C SER A 239 6.65 -8.78 -11.44
N PHE A 240 5.88 -7.74 -11.09
CA PHE A 240 5.09 -7.70 -9.85
C PHE A 240 4.01 -8.79 -9.82
N GLN A 241 3.32 -9.02 -10.93
CA GLN A 241 2.32 -10.09 -11.04
C GLN A 241 2.95 -11.48 -10.87
N VAL A 242 4.15 -11.69 -11.38
CA VAL A 242 4.89 -12.96 -11.26
C VAL A 242 5.30 -13.24 -9.81
N MET A 243 5.67 -12.22 -9.02
CA MET A 243 6.15 -12.41 -7.65
C MET A 243 5.12 -13.10 -6.74
N PHE A 244 3.84 -12.77 -6.86
CA PHE A 244 2.79 -13.27 -5.95
C PHE A 244 1.60 -13.94 -6.67
N GLY A 245 1.58 -13.88 -7.99
CA GLY A 245 0.51 -14.38 -8.85
C GLY A 245 1.01 -15.33 -9.94
N VAL A 246 0.25 -15.33 -11.05
CA VAL A 246 0.45 -16.08 -12.31
C VAL A 246 0.41 -17.60 -12.16
N TYR A 247 1.24 -18.16 -11.28
CA TYR A 247 1.39 -19.58 -11.05
C TYR A 247 1.32 -19.87 -9.55
N LYS A 248 0.42 -20.78 -9.15
CA LYS A 248 0.16 -21.17 -7.74
C LYS A 248 0.06 -19.96 -6.80
N SER A 249 -0.71 -18.95 -7.21
CA SER A 249 -0.82 -17.68 -6.49
C SER A 249 -1.23 -17.84 -5.03
N GLU A 250 -2.18 -18.73 -4.73
CA GLU A 250 -2.60 -18.97 -3.34
C GLU A 250 -1.42 -19.42 -2.47
N GLU A 251 -0.63 -20.39 -2.92
CA GLU A 251 0.55 -20.88 -2.20
C GLU A 251 1.63 -19.80 -2.05
N LYS A 252 1.89 -19.01 -3.11
CA LYS A 252 2.81 -17.85 -3.01
C LYS A 252 2.32 -16.84 -1.98
N CYS A 253 1.04 -16.48 -2.02
CA CYS A 253 0.43 -15.54 -1.09
C CYS A 253 0.51 -16.05 0.36
N ARG A 254 0.28 -17.35 0.61
CA ARG A 254 0.49 -17.98 1.93
C ARG A 254 1.88 -17.76 2.50
N LEU A 255 2.90 -17.85 1.64
CA LEU A 255 4.31 -17.69 2.03
C LEU A 255 4.78 -16.22 2.04
N GLN A 256 3.94 -15.29 1.56
CA GLN A 256 4.29 -13.89 1.34
C GLN A 256 3.24 -12.97 1.99
N GLY A 257 2.43 -12.24 1.21
CA GLY A 257 1.49 -11.24 1.71
C GLY A 257 0.47 -11.75 2.74
N GLY A 258 0.23 -13.06 2.77
CA GLY A 258 -0.54 -13.76 3.80
C GLY A 258 -0.01 -13.59 5.22
N VAL A 259 1.31 -13.39 5.38
CA VAL A 259 1.94 -13.11 6.69
C VAL A 259 1.50 -11.75 7.23
N LEU A 260 1.55 -10.72 6.38
CA LEU A 260 1.06 -9.38 6.75
C LEU A 260 -0.46 -9.40 6.97
N LEU A 261 -1.21 -10.05 6.08
CA LEU A 261 -2.65 -10.18 6.23
C LEU A 261 -3.04 -10.89 7.54
N ASN A 262 -2.31 -11.94 7.95
CA ASN A 262 -2.51 -12.59 9.24
C ASN A 262 -2.34 -11.63 10.41
N GLN A 263 -1.29 -10.80 10.39
CA GLN A 263 -1.07 -9.81 11.45
C GLN A 263 -2.21 -8.78 11.51
N ILE A 264 -2.65 -8.29 10.35
CA ILE A 264 -3.76 -7.33 10.25
C ILE A 264 -5.06 -7.94 10.76
N THR A 265 -5.40 -9.15 10.31
CA THR A 265 -6.60 -9.87 10.75
C THR A 265 -6.57 -10.13 12.25
N LYS A 266 -5.42 -10.52 12.82
CA LYS A 266 -5.26 -10.68 14.29
C LYS A 266 -5.53 -9.38 15.05
N ASN A 267 -5.00 -8.25 14.58
CA ASN A 267 -5.20 -6.95 15.21
C ASN A 267 -6.69 -6.52 15.17
N ILE A 268 -7.34 -6.72 14.02
CA ILE A 268 -8.77 -6.44 13.83
C ILE A 268 -9.62 -7.33 14.74
N SER A 269 -9.39 -8.65 14.73
CA SER A 269 -10.13 -9.60 15.57
C SER A 269 -9.95 -9.33 17.06
N ALA A 270 -8.73 -9.00 17.51
CA ALA A 270 -8.47 -8.64 18.90
C ALA A 270 -9.23 -7.36 19.31
N SER A 271 -9.33 -6.38 18.41
CA SER A 271 -10.05 -5.12 18.67
C SER A 271 -11.57 -5.30 18.73
N ALA A 272 -12.12 -6.28 17.99
CA ALA A 272 -13.54 -6.60 18.03
C ALA A 272 -14.00 -7.14 19.40
N VAL A 273 -13.12 -7.86 20.12
CA VAL A 273 -13.44 -8.45 21.43
C VAL A 273 -12.97 -7.59 22.61
N THR A 274 -12.05 -6.65 22.39
CA THR A 274 -11.49 -5.82 23.46
C THR A 274 -12.46 -4.70 23.84
N LYS A 275 -12.86 -4.68 25.11
CA LYS A 275 -13.60 -3.54 25.68
C LYS A 275 -12.62 -2.39 25.93
N ASN A 276 -13.02 -1.17 25.57
CA ASN A 276 -12.20 0.05 25.72
C ASN A 276 -10.86 0.01 24.95
N GLN A 277 -10.93 -0.36 23.66
CA GLN A 277 -9.80 -0.32 22.74
C GLN A 277 -9.17 1.09 22.70
N GLN A 278 -7.95 1.23 23.22
CA GLN A 278 -7.21 2.50 23.18
C GLN A 278 -6.49 2.69 21.85
N LEU A 279 -5.92 1.62 21.28
CA LEU A 279 -5.22 1.66 20.00
C LEU A 279 -6.24 1.72 18.86
N LYS A 280 -6.25 2.84 18.14
CA LYS A 280 -7.21 3.18 17.09
C LYS A 280 -6.59 3.13 15.70
N MET A 281 -5.26 3.23 15.59
CA MET A 281 -4.57 3.18 14.30
C MET A 281 -3.25 2.42 14.36
N ILE A 282 -3.03 1.60 13.34
CA ILE A 282 -1.74 0.95 13.07
C ILE A 282 -1.26 1.41 11.70
N VAL A 283 -0.05 1.94 11.65
CA VAL A 283 0.58 2.45 10.44
C VAL A 283 1.76 1.57 10.07
N TYR A 284 1.79 1.11 8.82
CA TYR A 284 2.89 0.37 8.23
C TYR A 284 3.48 1.14 7.05
N SER A 285 4.68 1.69 7.23
CA SER A 285 5.46 2.39 6.20
C SER A 285 6.44 1.45 5.51
N ALA A 286 6.21 1.14 4.23
CA ALA A 286 6.92 0.08 3.53
C ALA A 286 7.08 0.35 2.02
N HIS A 287 7.04 -0.69 1.19
CA HIS A 287 7.40 -0.65 -0.23
C HIS A 287 6.21 -0.94 -1.15
N ASP A 288 6.40 -0.72 -2.45
CA ASP A 288 5.46 -1.18 -3.47
C ASP A 288 5.27 -2.69 -3.39
N THR A 289 6.35 -3.47 -3.27
CA THR A 289 6.26 -4.93 -3.10
C THR A 289 5.40 -5.34 -1.91
N THR A 290 5.44 -4.60 -0.80
CA THR A 290 4.58 -4.83 0.38
C THR A 290 3.10 -4.66 0.05
N VAL A 291 2.76 -3.56 -0.63
CA VAL A 291 1.39 -3.29 -1.07
C VAL A 291 0.92 -4.34 -2.08
N VAL A 292 1.77 -4.73 -3.04
CA VAL A 292 1.45 -5.77 -4.03
C VAL A 292 1.23 -7.13 -3.36
N ALA A 293 2.12 -7.53 -2.43
CA ALA A 293 2.01 -8.80 -1.73
C ALA A 293 0.67 -8.89 -0.97
N LEU A 294 0.34 -7.84 -0.22
CA LEU A 294 -0.91 -7.74 0.53
C LEU A 294 -2.14 -7.78 -0.38
N GLN A 295 -2.17 -6.96 -1.43
CA GLN A 295 -3.32 -6.90 -2.35
C GLN A 295 -3.48 -8.16 -3.18
N SER A 296 -2.38 -8.87 -3.47
CA SER A 296 -2.40 -10.16 -4.16
C SER A 296 -2.97 -11.26 -3.26
N ALA A 297 -2.62 -11.28 -1.96
CA ALA A 297 -3.23 -12.18 -0.99
C ALA A 297 -4.75 -11.94 -0.85
N LEU A 298 -5.17 -10.67 -0.90
CA LEU A 298 -6.59 -10.26 -0.89
C LEU A 298 -7.30 -10.44 -2.24
N LYS A 299 -6.59 -10.80 -3.31
CA LYS A 299 -7.12 -10.89 -4.69
C LYS A 299 -7.74 -9.58 -5.21
N VAL A 300 -7.18 -8.43 -4.80
CA VAL A 300 -7.62 -7.08 -5.22
C VAL A 300 -6.51 -6.27 -5.90
N PHE A 301 -5.35 -6.88 -6.17
CA PHE A 301 -4.26 -6.22 -6.89
C PHE A 301 -4.65 -5.94 -8.34
N SER A 302 -4.44 -4.69 -8.79
CA SER A 302 -4.82 -4.23 -10.13
C SER A 302 -3.89 -4.69 -11.26
N GLY A 303 -2.78 -5.35 -10.92
CA GLY A 303 -1.75 -5.74 -11.88
C GLY A 303 -0.74 -4.64 -12.19
N LYS A 304 -0.89 -3.44 -11.63
CA LYS A 304 -0.01 -2.27 -11.85
C LYS A 304 0.78 -1.93 -10.60
N GLN A 305 2.03 -1.49 -10.76
CA GLN A 305 2.85 -1.05 -9.64
C GLN A 305 2.14 0.04 -8.80
N PRO A 306 2.11 -0.11 -7.46
CA PRO A 306 1.68 0.93 -6.53
C PRO A 306 2.42 2.24 -6.75
N THR A 307 1.72 3.36 -6.88
CA THR A 307 2.31 4.70 -7.03
C THR A 307 3.01 5.14 -5.74
N TYR A 308 3.90 6.13 -5.82
CA TYR A 308 4.52 6.72 -4.62
C TYR A 308 3.46 7.26 -3.67
N ALA A 309 3.69 7.08 -2.36
CA ALA A 309 2.75 7.40 -1.30
C ALA A 309 1.35 6.76 -1.44
N SER A 310 1.21 5.69 -2.23
CA SER A 310 -0.05 4.94 -2.29
C SER A 310 -0.33 4.27 -0.95
N CYS A 311 -1.59 4.23 -0.52
CA CYS A 311 -2.01 3.76 0.80
C CYS A 311 -3.17 2.77 0.70
N HIS A 312 -2.99 1.57 1.24
CA HIS A 312 -4.05 0.59 1.44
C HIS A 312 -4.57 0.67 2.88
N MET A 313 -5.88 0.74 3.05
CA MET A 313 -6.54 0.96 4.34
C MET A 313 -7.50 -0.19 4.64
N PHE A 314 -7.50 -0.64 5.90
CA PHE A 314 -8.54 -1.47 6.49
C PHE A 314 -9.22 -0.67 7.59
N GLU A 315 -10.54 -0.67 7.58
CA GLU A 315 -11.36 0.00 8.58
C GLU A 315 -12.30 -1.01 9.22
N LEU A 316 -12.19 -1.21 10.53
CA LEU A 316 -13.09 -2.05 11.31
C LEU A 316 -14.24 -1.20 11.84
N PHE A 317 -15.47 -1.55 11.47
CA PHE A 317 -16.68 -0.88 11.93
C PHE A 317 -17.44 -1.73 12.94
N ARG A 318 -18.07 -1.07 13.92
CA ARG A 318 -19.14 -1.66 14.73
C ARG A 318 -20.48 -1.33 14.10
N GLU A 319 -21.27 -2.36 13.84
CA GLU A 319 -22.62 -2.26 13.33
C GLU A 319 -23.64 -2.01 14.46
N ASP A 320 -24.82 -1.48 14.12
CA ASP A 320 -25.89 -1.16 15.09
C ASP A 320 -26.35 -2.39 15.90
N ASN A 321 -26.29 -3.57 15.29
CA ASN A 321 -26.63 -4.84 15.94
C ASN A 321 -25.50 -5.40 16.83
N GLY A 322 -24.40 -4.65 16.98
CA GLY A 322 -23.23 -5.03 17.76
C GLY A 322 -22.22 -5.93 17.04
N SER A 323 -22.52 -6.37 15.81
CA SER A 323 -21.58 -7.12 14.96
C SER A 323 -20.51 -6.19 14.36
N PHE A 324 -19.57 -6.77 13.61
CA PHE A 324 -18.45 -6.04 13.02
C PHE A 324 -18.30 -6.29 11.54
N SER A 325 -17.88 -5.26 10.81
CA SER A 325 -17.53 -5.35 9.40
C SER A 325 -16.17 -4.73 9.12
N VAL A 326 -15.51 -5.20 8.06
CA VAL A 326 -14.23 -4.71 7.55
C VAL A 326 -14.48 -4.09 6.19
N ALA A 327 -14.11 -2.82 6.03
CA ALA A 327 -14.04 -2.18 4.72
C ALA A 327 -12.59 -1.94 4.32
N MET A 328 -12.30 -2.10 3.03
CA MET A 328 -10.98 -1.80 2.48
C MET A 328 -11.07 -0.66 1.48
N PHE A 329 -10.02 0.15 1.45
CA PHE A 329 -9.86 1.24 0.50
C PHE A 329 -8.43 1.29 0.00
N TYR A 330 -8.23 1.83 -1.20
CA TYR A 330 -6.90 2.15 -1.66
C TYR A 330 -6.83 3.53 -2.28
N TRP A 331 -5.76 4.21 -1.90
CA TRP A 331 -5.48 5.56 -2.32
C TRP A 331 -4.20 5.53 -3.15
N ASN A 332 -4.31 5.65 -4.46
CA ASN A 332 -3.17 5.72 -5.38
C ASN A 332 -2.82 7.15 -5.83
N ASP A 333 -3.68 8.12 -5.49
CA ASP A 333 -3.47 9.54 -5.78
C ASP A 333 -4.14 10.39 -4.69
N SER A 334 -3.31 11.03 -3.86
CA SER A 334 -3.74 11.88 -2.74
C SER A 334 -4.61 13.09 -3.13
N SER A 335 -4.76 13.38 -4.42
CA SER A 335 -5.64 14.44 -4.93
C SER A 335 -7.09 14.00 -5.16
N THR A 336 -7.36 12.69 -5.08
CA THR A 336 -8.70 12.09 -5.28
C THR A 336 -9.21 11.44 -3.99
N GLU A 337 -10.46 11.00 -3.94
CA GLU A 337 -10.95 10.18 -2.83
C GLU A 337 -10.41 8.74 -2.93
N PRO A 338 -10.17 8.04 -1.81
CA PRO A 338 -9.82 6.63 -1.82
C PRO A 338 -10.89 5.79 -2.51
N TYR A 339 -10.49 4.87 -3.39
CA TYR A 339 -11.46 3.97 -4.02
C TYR A 339 -11.74 2.75 -3.15
N PRO A 340 -13.00 2.27 -3.12
CA PRO A 340 -13.37 1.08 -2.37
C PRO A 340 -12.73 -0.18 -2.97
N LEU A 341 -12.24 -1.06 -2.11
CA LEU A 341 -11.75 -2.39 -2.46
C LEU A 341 -12.67 -3.45 -1.86
N ILE A 342 -13.32 -4.23 -2.73
CA ILE A 342 -14.23 -5.29 -2.31
C ILE A 342 -13.49 -6.62 -2.34
N LEU A 343 -13.43 -7.31 -1.20
CA LEU A 343 -12.89 -8.66 -1.12
C LEU A 343 -13.76 -9.61 -1.98
N PRO A 344 -13.19 -10.37 -2.93
CA PRO A 344 -13.98 -11.26 -3.77
C PRO A 344 -14.80 -12.26 -2.95
N GLY A 345 -16.11 -12.32 -3.22
CA GLY A 345 -17.06 -13.13 -2.45
C GLY A 345 -17.68 -12.42 -1.24
N CYS A 346 -17.39 -11.13 -1.03
CA CYS A 346 -17.97 -10.31 0.04
C CYS A 346 -18.59 -9.00 -0.48
N VAL A 347 -19.17 -8.22 0.43
CA VAL A 347 -19.65 -6.85 0.19
C VAL A 347 -18.60 -5.82 0.67
N GLN A 348 -18.77 -4.53 0.34
CA GLN A 348 -17.82 -3.47 0.73
C GLN A 348 -17.56 -3.42 2.24
N TYR A 349 -18.63 -3.53 3.04
CA TYR A 349 -18.55 -3.67 4.49
C TYR A 349 -18.64 -5.16 4.84
N CYS A 350 -17.54 -5.88 4.63
CA CYS A 350 -17.50 -7.33 4.72
C CYS A 350 -17.66 -7.79 6.17
N PRO A 351 -18.66 -8.62 6.53
CA PRO A 351 -18.79 -9.13 7.90
C PRO A 351 -17.49 -9.77 8.38
N LEU A 352 -17.04 -9.44 9.60
CA LEU A 352 -15.71 -9.83 10.08
C LEU A 352 -15.47 -11.34 10.01
N GLU A 353 -16.46 -12.15 10.36
CA GLU A 353 -16.37 -13.62 10.28
C GLU A 353 -16.17 -14.10 8.84
N GLU A 354 -16.85 -13.47 7.89
CA GLU A 354 -16.74 -13.78 6.46
C GLU A 354 -15.39 -13.33 5.89
N PHE A 355 -14.91 -12.15 6.28
CA PHE A 355 -13.57 -11.66 5.94
C PHE A 355 -12.48 -12.65 6.39
N ILE A 356 -12.57 -13.13 7.64
CA ILE A 356 -11.65 -14.15 8.18
C ILE A 356 -11.75 -15.45 7.38
N ARG A 357 -12.97 -15.92 7.09
CA ARG A 357 -13.21 -17.16 6.34
C ARG A 357 -12.62 -17.10 4.93
N LEU A 358 -12.86 -16.01 4.21
CA LEU A 358 -12.42 -15.80 2.83
C LEU A 358 -10.90 -15.62 2.71
N THR A 359 -10.25 -15.03 3.72
CA THR A 359 -8.79 -14.80 3.72
C THR A 359 -7.99 -15.98 4.30
N LYS A 360 -8.63 -16.89 5.02
CA LYS A 360 -7.98 -18.07 5.63
C LYS A 360 -7.10 -18.90 4.67
N PRO A 361 -7.49 -19.18 3.40
CA PRO A 361 -6.67 -19.98 2.49
C PRO A 361 -5.31 -19.37 2.17
N VAL A 362 -5.15 -18.04 2.28
CA VAL A 362 -3.88 -17.35 2.03
C VAL A 362 -3.11 -17.03 3.31
N ILE A 363 -3.58 -17.46 4.50
CA ILE A 363 -2.89 -17.22 5.77
C ILE A 363 -2.05 -18.46 6.16
N PRO A 364 -0.73 -18.34 6.39
CA PRO A 364 0.10 -19.44 6.84
C PRO A 364 -0.27 -19.87 8.26
N VAL A 365 -0.26 -21.17 8.51
CA VAL A 365 -0.43 -21.78 9.85
C VAL A 365 0.92 -21.84 10.56
N ASP A 366 1.92 -22.40 9.89
CA ASP A 366 3.31 -22.40 10.33
C ASP A 366 4.19 -22.06 9.13
N TRP A 367 4.53 -20.78 9.01
CA TRP A 367 5.32 -20.29 7.90
C TRP A 367 6.68 -20.99 7.77
N LYS A 368 7.33 -21.34 8.89
CA LYS A 368 8.65 -21.99 8.85
C LYS A 368 8.55 -23.41 8.30
N GLN A 369 7.49 -24.14 8.67
CA GLN A 369 7.22 -25.46 8.14
C GLN A 369 6.78 -25.40 6.66
N GLU A 370 5.88 -24.49 6.32
CA GLU A 370 5.36 -24.30 4.96
C GLU A 370 6.45 -23.83 3.97
N CYS A 371 7.50 -23.17 4.46
CA CYS A 371 8.65 -22.78 3.66
C CYS A 371 9.64 -23.91 3.34
N GLN A 372 9.51 -25.09 3.96
CA GLN A 372 10.38 -26.22 3.66
C GLN A 372 10.05 -26.84 2.30
N VAL A 373 11.06 -27.34 1.60
CA VAL A 373 10.89 -28.14 0.38
C VAL A 373 10.92 -29.63 0.78
N PRO A 374 10.04 -30.49 0.25
CA PRO A 374 10.08 -31.93 0.53
C PRO A 374 11.47 -32.52 0.27
N SER A 375 11.95 -33.35 1.19
CA SER A 375 13.23 -34.06 1.07
C SER A 375 13.17 -35.08 -0.06
N GLY A 376 13.48 -34.64 -1.29
CA GLY A 376 13.46 -35.45 -2.51
C GLY A 376 13.78 -34.68 -3.79
N SER A 377 13.59 -33.36 -3.81
CA SER A 377 13.96 -32.49 -4.95
C SER A 377 15.30 -31.78 -4.67
N LYS A 378 16.38 -32.53 -4.58
CA LYS A 378 17.73 -31.97 -4.74
C LYS A 378 18.04 -31.90 -6.24
N ASP A 379 17.47 -30.91 -6.92
CA ASP A 379 17.95 -30.54 -8.25
C ASP A 379 19.25 -29.76 -8.07
N THR A 380 20.37 -30.39 -8.42
CA THR A 380 21.72 -29.81 -8.44
C THR A 380 21.90 -28.88 -9.64
N GLY A 381 21.01 -27.91 -9.80
CA GLY A 381 21.16 -26.82 -10.76
C GLY A 381 21.90 -25.67 -10.10
N ASN A 382 23.04 -25.26 -10.68
CA ASN A 382 23.85 -24.13 -10.22
C ASN A 382 23.00 -22.96 -9.69
N PHE A 383 23.12 -22.71 -8.39
CA PHE A 383 22.55 -21.56 -7.71
C PHE A 383 23.14 -20.28 -8.31
N CYS A 384 22.42 -19.63 -9.22
CA CYS A 384 22.68 -18.24 -9.55
C CYS A 384 21.92 -17.39 -8.54
N HIS A 385 22.66 -16.72 -7.65
CA HIS A 385 22.13 -15.80 -6.64
C HIS A 385 21.35 -14.64 -7.31
N ILE A 386 20.03 -14.78 -7.46
CA ILE A 386 19.11 -13.69 -7.83
C ILE A 386 18.20 -13.33 -6.63
N GLN A 387 18.73 -13.47 -5.41
CA GLN A 387 18.19 -12.85 -4.20
C GLN A 387 19.08 -11.74 -3.63
N HIS A 388 20.18 -11.46 -4.32
CA HIS A 388 21.17 -10.49 -3.88
C HIS A 388 21.10 -9.13 -4.59
N LEU A 389 20.31 -8.96 -5.65
CA LEU A 389 20.30 -7.71 -6.44
C LEU A 389 19.42 -6.57 -5.89
N VAL A 390 18.69 -6.81 -4.79
CA VAL A 390 18.00 -5.78 -4.00
C VAL A 390 18.65 -5.60 -2.61
N HIS A 391 19.35 -6.62 -2.09
CA HIS A 391 19.92 -6.59 -0.73
C HIS A 391 21.46 -6.46 -0.62
N ILE A 392 22.26 -6.72 -1.68
CA ILE A 392 23.75 -6.61 -1.58
C ILE A 392 24.30 -5.21 -1.84
N VAL A 393 23.57 -4.34 -2.54
CA VAL A 393 24.16 -3.05 -2.94
C VAL A 393 24.20 -2.04 -1.78
N GLU A 394 23.30 -2.13 -0.80
CA GLU A 394 23.30 -1.19 0.33
C GLU A 394 24.22 -1.63 1.51
N SER A 395 24.50 -2.93 1.66
CA SER A 395 25.37 -3.42 2.75
C SER A 395 26.88 -3.29 2.46
N SER A 396 27.27 -3.04 1.21
CA SER A 396 28.67 -2.94 0.79
C SER A 396 29.26 -1.52 0.82
N LEU A 397 28.45 -0.49 1.13
CA LEU A 397 28.92 0.90 1.24
C LEU A 397 29.31 1.33 2.67
N TRP A 398 29.01 0.52 3.69
CA TRP A 398 29.37 0.82 5.09
C TRP A 398 30.64 0.11 5.59
N ALA A 399 31.30 -0.68 4.74
CA ALA A 399 32.55 -1.38 5.11
C ALA A 399 33.84 -0.56 4.89
N ASN A 400 33.75 0.67 4.37
CA ASN A 400 34.92 1.54 4.11
C ASN A 400 34.84 2.94 4.75
N VAL A 401 33.97 3.12 5.74
CA VAL A 401 33.98 4.30 6.61
C VAL A 401 33.90 3.84 8.06
N PHE A 402 34.98 3.23 8.54
CA PHE A 402 35.51 3.32 9.91
C PHE A 402 36.94 2.75 9.95
#